data_AF-A0A0M1JKC8-F1
#
_entry.id   AF-A0A0M1JKC8-F1
#
_cell.length_a   1.000
_cell.length_b   1.000
_cell.length_c   1.000
_cell.angle_alpha   90.00
_cell.angle_beta   90.00
_cell.angle_gamma   90.00
#
_symmetry.space_group_name_H-M   'P 1'
#
loop_
_entity.id
_entity.type
_entity.pdbx_description
1 polymer ?
#
loop_
_entity_poly.entity_id
_entity_poly.type
_entity_poly.pdbx_seq_one_letter_code
_entity_poly.pdbx_strand_id
1 'polypeptide(L)'
;DYGKIILTILENGYAAVAPDYEGLGTPGLHPWLHHESAGNTIIDGIRAYRNLATAVGSFTTTDRWGVWGHSQGAMAARAANVLANDTAPELTFVGSVEVAGINNVNITEEFLENTLARKTLVGRYKGPFRLFPFWGYGAMSILALNPTTFDVTTLLGPVFLQEVEVAPNVSVPLYQLAA
;
A
#
# COMPACT_ATOMS: atom_id res chain seq x y z
N ASP A 1 -13.68 11.86 2.78
CA ASP A 1 -14.64 11.05 2.02
C ASP A 1 -14.10 10.90 0.61
N TYR A 2 -13.76 9.68 0.19
CA TYR A 2 -13.19 9.41 -1.13
C TYR A 2 -14.19 9.62 -2.27
N GLY A 3 -15.49 9.48 -2.00
CA GLY A 3 -16.53 9.73 -2.99
C GLY A 3 -16.49 11.18 -3.49
N LYS A 4 -16.27 12.14 -2.59
CA LYS A 4 -16.10 13.55 -2.95
C LYS A 4 -14.86 13.80 -3.81
N ILE A 5 -13.78 13.06 -3.58
CA ILE A 5 -12.54 13.21 -4.38
C ILE A 5 -12.79 12.70 -5.80
N ILE A 6 -13.40 11.54 -5.94
CA ILE A 6 -13.76 10.96 -7.25
C ILE A 6 -14.73 11.89 -7.99
N LEU A 7 -15.75 12.41 -7.31
CA LEU A 7 -16.70 13.36 -7.90
C LEU A 7 -15.98 14.62 -8.40
N THR A 8 -15.09 15.21 -7.60
CA THR A 8 -14.29 16.36 -8.06
C THR A 8 -13.46 16.04 -9.31
N ILE A 9 -12.84 14.86 -9.37
CA ILE A 9 -12.07 14.43 -10.56
C ILE A 9 -12.97 14.36 -11.79
N LEU A 10 -14.14 13.72 -11.67
CA LEU A 10 -15.10 13.57 -12.76
C LEU A 10 -15.70 14.92 -13.20
N GLU A 11 -16.05 15.78 -12.25
CA GLU A 11 -16.60 17.12 -12.52
C GLU A 11 -15.63 18.04 -13.25
N ASN A 12 -14.31 17.80 -13.12
CA ASN A 12 -13.28 18.51 -13.87
C ASN A 12 -12.96 17.85 -15.22
N GLY A 13 -13.73 16.86 -15.65
CA GLY A 13 -13.59 16.21 -16.97
C GLY A 13 -12.48 15.18 -17.06
N TYR A 14 -11.96 14.72 -15.92
CA TYR A 14 -10.97 13.62 -15.88
C TYR A 14 -11.67 12.27 -15.74
N ALA A 15 -11.07 11.23 -16.34
CA ALA A 15 -11.42 9.86 -16.00
C ALA A 15 -10.84 9.48 -14.64
N ALA A 16 -11.61 8.79 -13.82
CA ALA A 16 -11.16 8.24 -12.54
C ALA A 16 -10.98 6.72 -12.66
N VAL A 17 -9.80 6.22 -12.28
CA VAL A 17 -9.48 4.80 -12.21
C VAL A 17 -9.06 4.48 -10.77
N ALA A 18 -9.71 3.49 -10.16
CA ALA A 18 -9.45 3.05 -8.79
C ALA A 18 -9.29 1.53 -8.78
N PRO A 19 -8.10 1.01 -9.11
CA PRO A 19 -7.87 -0.43 -9.16
C PRO A 19 -7.84 -1.00 -7.74
N ASP A 20 -8.36 -2.22 -7.58
CA ASP A 20 -8.03 -3.04 -6.41
C ASP A 20 -6.56 -3.41 -6.49
N TYR A 21 -5.83 -3.28 -5.37
CA TYR A 21 -4.44 -3.74 -5.34
C TYR A 21 -4.36 -5.25 -5.58
N GLU A 22 -3.21 -5.70 -6.08
CA GLU A 22 -2.91 -7.14 -6.22
C GLU A 22 -3.35 -7.90 -4.97
N GLY A 23 -4.10 -8.99 -5.13
CA GLY A 23 -4.63 -9.81 -4.03
C GLY A 23 -5.87 -9.25 -3.31
N LEU A 24 -6.37 -8.05 -3.65
CA LEU A 24 -7.62 -7.47 -3.10
C LEU A 24 -8.82 -7.56 -4.04
N GLY A 25 -8.58 -7.85 -5.31
CA GLY A 25 -9.60 -8.17 -6.32
C GLY A 25 -9.20 -9.31 -7.25
N THR A 26 -8.00 -9.87 -7.03
CA THR A 26 -7.41 -10.97 -7.80
C THR A 26 -6.98 -12.09 -6.85
N PRO A 27 -6.82 -13.34 -7.34
CA PRO A 27 -6.27 -14.42 -6.52
C PRO A 27 -4.85 -14.11 -6.01
N GLY A 28 -4.49 -14.66 -4.86
CA GLY A 28 -3.17 -14.51 -4.24
C GLY A 28 -3.20 -13.68 -2.96
N LEU A 29 -2.03 -13.54 -2.32
CA LEU A 29 -1.86 -12.70 -1.14
C LEU A 29 -1.67 -11.25 -1.57
N HIS A 30 -2.35 -10.31 -0.91
CA HIS A 30 -2.10 -8.89 -1.15
C HIS A 30 -0.73 -8.48 -0.60
N PRO A 31 0.22 -8.04 -1.45
CA PRO A 31 1.57 -7.72 -1.03
C PRO A 31 1.64 -6.31 -0.45
N TRP A 32 1.05 -6.16 0.73
CA TRP A 32 0.99 -4.89 1.44
C TRP A 32 2.40 -4.33 1.70
N LEU A 33 2.59 -3.03 1.50
CA LEU A 33 3.88 -2.32 1.52
C LEU A 33 4.88 -2.68 0.40
N HIS A 34 4.54 -3.57 -0.54
CA HIS A 34 5.42 -3.86 -1.67
C HIS A 34 5.31 -2.78 -2.75
N HIS A 35 6.35 -1.97 -2.91
CA HIS A 35 6.34 -0.81 -3.82
C HIS A 35 6.06 -1.19 -5.27
N GLU A 36 6.76 -2.17 -5.84
CA GLU A 36 6.60 -2.52 -7.26
C GLU A 36 5.19 -3.00 -7.58
N SER A 37 4.67 -3.99 -6.82
CA SER A 37 3.28 -4.44 -6.93
C SER A 37 2.27 -3.28 -6.85
N ALA A 38 2.37 -2.42 -5.84
CA ALA A 38 1.42 -1.32 -5.66
C ALA A 38 1.50 -0.28 -6.79
N GLY A 39 2.71 0.08 -7.23
CA GLY A 39 2.93 1.03 -8.32
C GLY A 39 2.48 0.47 -9.67
N ASN A 40 2.83 -0.78 -9.97
CA ASN A 40 2.41 -1.47 -11.20
C ASN A 40 0.90 -1.64 -11.24
N THR A 41 0.24 -1.95 -10.11
CA THR A 41 -1.24 -2.04 -10.07
C THR A 41 -1.90 -0.73 -10.52
N ILE A 42 -1.38 0.43 -10.11
CA ILE A 42 -1.89 1.73 -10.55
C ILE A 42 -1.65 1.93 -12.05
N ILE A 43 -0.40 1.72 -12.50
CA ILE A 43 0.01 1.94 -13.90
C ILE A 43 -0.78 1.03 -14.85
N ASP A 44 -0.91 -0.25 -14.53
CA ASP A 44 -1.65 -1.22 -15.32
C ASP A 44 -3.16 -0.94 -15.28
N GLY A 45 -3.68 -0.39 -14.18
CA GLY A 45 -5.05 0.12 -14.11
C GLY A 45 -5.31 1.23 -15.15
N ILE A 46 -4.38 2.18 -15.29
CA ILE A 46 -4.47 3.24 -16.32
C ILE A 46 -4.41 2.64 -17.72
N ARG A 47 -3.48 1.71 -17.98
CA ARG A 47 -3.39 1.00 -19.26
C ARG A 47 -4.66 0.25 -19.60
N ALA A 48 -5.21 -0.50 -18.64
CA ALA A 48 -6.45 -1.25 -18.80
C ALA A 48 -7.61 -0.32 -19.15
N TYR A 49 -7.75 0.81 -18.46
CA TYR A 49 -8.77 1.81 -18.79
C TYR A 49 -8.62 2.36 -20.21
N ARG A 50 -7.40 2.70 -20.64
CA ARG A 50 -7.14 3.21 -22.00
C ARG A 50 -7.45 2.18 -23.08
N ASN A 51 -7.06 0.93 -22.85
CA ASN A 51 -7.36 -0.17 -23.76
C ASN A 51 -8.87 -0.37 -23.89
N LEU A 52 -9.60 -0.34 -22.77
CA LEU A 52 -11.05 -0.41 -22.76
C LEU A 52 -11.68 0.77 -23.49
N ALA A 53 -11.28 2.01 -23.18
CA ALA A 53 -11.81 3.23 -23.80
C ALA A 53 -11.63 3.21 -25.32
N THR A 54 -10.48 2.73 -25.79
CA THR A 54 -10.19 2.55 -27.22
C THR A 54 -11.09 1.47 -27.83
N ALA A 55 -11.25 0.33 -27.17
CA ALA A 55 -12.04 -0.79 -27.66
C ALA A 55 -13.54 -0.46 -27.77
N VAL A 56 -14.09 0.29 -26.81
CA VAL A 56 -15.52 0.66 -26.80
C VAL A 56 -15.84 1.91 -27.63
N GLY A 57 -14.82 2.67 -28.05
CA GLY A 57 -14.97 3.87 -28.90
C GLY A 57 -15.84 4.99 -28.32
N SER A 58 -16.19 4.91 -27.03
CA SER A 58 -17.19 5.78 -26.40
C SER A 58 -16.60 6.98 -25.66
N PHE A 59 -15.27 7.00 -25.46
CA PHE A 59 -14.57 8.05 -24.72
C PHE A 59 -13.23 8.37 -25.38
N THR A 60 -12.92 9.66 -25.57
CA THR A 60 -11.59 10.10 -25.98
C THR A 60 -10.75 10.35 -24.74
N THR A 61 -9.59 9.67 -24.62
CA THR A 61 -8.70 9.80 -23.46
C THR A 61 -7.30 10.28 -23.90
N THR A 62 -6.76 11.29 -23.24
CA THR A 62 -5.36 11.71 -23.42
C THR A 62 -4.40 10.70 -22.81
N ASP A 63 -3.15 10.65 -23.27
CA ASP A 63 -2.03 9.88 -22.67
C ASP A 63 -1.56 10.41 -21.30
N ARG A 64 -2.01 11.62 -20.93
CA ARG A 64 -1.69 12.24 -19.65
C ARG A 64 -2.41 11.58 -18.49
N TRP A 65 -1.69 11.27 -17.42
CA TRP A 65 -2.25 10.68 -16.21
C TRP A 65 -1.48 11.13 -14.96
N GLY A 66 -2.17 11.11 -13.82
CA GLY A 66 -1.60 11.40 -12.51
C GLY A 66 -2.29 10.56 -11.45
N VAL A 67 -1.77 10.60 -10.23
CA VAL A 67 -2.27 9.76 -9.13
C VAL A 67 -2.47 10.56 -7.87
N TRP A 68 -3.56 10.31 -7.16
CA TRP A 68 -3.79 10.81 -5.81
C TRP A 68 -3.95 9.62 -4.88
N GLY A 69 -3.36 9.68 -3.69
CA GLY A 69 -3.46 8.59 -2.73
C GLY A 69 -3.38 9.05 -1.28
N HIS A 70 -4.06 8.30 -0.40
CA HIS A 70 -4.05 8.52 1.05
C HIS A 70 -3.61 7.26 1.81
N SER A 71 -2.79 7.42 2.85
CA SER A 71 -2.29 6.32 3.68
C SER A 71 -1.55 5.27 2.83
N GLN A 72 -2.04 4.02 2.75
CA GLN A 72 -1.48 3.05 1.81
C GLN A 72 -1.50 3.54 0.35
N GLY A 73 -2.57 4.22 -0.04
CA GLY A 73 -2.67 4.81 -1.37
C GLY A 73 -1.61 5.86 -1.64
N ALA A 74 -1.12 6.58 -0.62
CA ALA A 74 -0.03 7.53 -0.79
C ALA A 74 1.31 6.81 -1.07
N MET A 75 1.54 5.65 -0.47
CA MET A 75 2.72 4.82 -0.78
C MET A 75 2.62 4.24 -2.20
N ALA A 76 1.43 3.80 -2.61
CA ALA A 76 1.19 3.33 -3.97
C ALA A 76 1.36 4.47 -5.00
N ALA A 77 0.85 5.67 -4.70
CA ALA A 77 1.02 6.88 -5.51
C ALA A 77 2.50 7.27 -5.67
N ARG A 78 3.28 7.16 -4.60
CA ARG A 78 4.74 7.36 -4.64
C ARG A 78 5.43 6.30 -5.50
N ALA A 79 5.08 5.03 -5.31
CA ALA A 79 5.66 3.96 -6.11
C ALA A 79 5.36 4.14 -7.60
N ALA A 80 4.13 4.53 -7.94
CA ALA A 80 3.75 4.87 -9.31
C ALA A 80 4.56 6.07 -9.85
N ASN A 81 4.79 7.11 -9.04
CA ASN A 81 5.63 8.25 -9.43
C ASN A 81 7.07 7.82 -9.78
N VAL A 82 7.65 6.91 -8.98
CA VAL A 82 9.01 6.38 -9.23
C VAL A 82 9.04 5.51 -10.50
N LEU A 83 8.02 4.67 -10.72
CA LEU A 83 8.01 3.67 -11.79
C LEU A 83 7.45 4.19 -13.12
N ALA A 84 6.68 5.28 -13.12
CA ALA A 84 5.83 5.70 -14.23
C ALA A 84 6.56 5.71 -15.60
N ASN A 85 7.71 6.38 -15.67
CA ASN A 85 8.43 6.56 -16.92
C ASN A 85 9.10 5.28 -17.42
N ASP A 86 9.52 4.41 -16.51
CA ASP A 86 10.22 3.17 -16.85
C ASP A 86 9.23 2.06 -17.21
N THR A 87 8.16 1.93 -16.43
CA THR A 87 7.15 0.88 -16.61
C THR A 87 6.16 1.24 -17.72
N ALA A 88 5.82 2.52 -17.91
CA ALA A 88 4.86 2.99 -18.91
C ALA A 88 5.34 4.21 -19.71
N PRO A 89 6.42 4.06 -20.51
CA PRO A 89 6.97 5.15 -21.31
C PRO A 89 6.02 5.67 -22.40
N GLU A 90 4.97 4.91 -22.74
CA GLU A 90 3.92 5.33 -23.67
C GLU A 90 2.87 6.28 -23.05
N LEU A 91 2.92 6.51 -21.75
CA LEU A 91 2.02 7.39 -21.02
C LEU A 91 2.75 8.63 -20.49
N THR A 92 2.10 9.79 -20.57
CA THR A 92 2.66 11.04 -20.02
C THR A 92 2.27 11.19 -18.55
N PHE A 93 3.17 10.84 -17.62
CA PHE A 93 2.91 11.06 -16.20
C PHE A 93 3.05 12.54 -15.81
N VAL A 94 2.03 13.10 -15.15
CA VAL A 94 1.97 14.52 -14.80
C VAL A 94 2.21 14.81 -13.31
N GLY A 95 2.24 13.78 -12.46
CA GLY A 95 2.57 13.91 -11.04
C GLY A 95 1.70 13.07 -10.10
N SER A 96 2.15 12.98 -8.84
CA SER A 96 1.46 12.35 -7.73
C SER A 96 1.05 13.38 -6.66
N VAL A 97 -0.04 13.09 -5.96
CA VAL A 97 -0.43 13.74 -4.70
C VAL A 97 -0.49 12.66 -3.62
N GLU A 98 0.36 12.80 -2.61
CA GLU A 98 0.59 11.79 -1.58
C GLU A 98 0.18 12.34 -0.21
N VAL A 99 -0.89 11.79 0.37
CA VAL A 99 -1.47 12.29 1.63
C VAL A 99 -1.33 11.28 2.75
N ALA A 100 -0.74 11.68 3.88
CA ALA A 100 -0.59 10.84 5.07
C ALA A 100 0.08 9.47 4.77
N GLY A 101 0.99 9.44 3.80
CA GLY A 101 1.80 8.26 3.49
C GLY A 101 2.88 8.02 4.52
N ILE A 102 3.33 6.77 4.61
CA ILE A 102 4.54 6.44 5.35
C ILE A 102 5.73 6.80 4.46
N ASN A 103 6.65 7.58 5.01
CA ASN A 103 7.76 8.17 4.24
C ASN A 103 9.07 7.40 4.40
N ASN A 104 9.14 6.56 5.42
CA ASN A 104 10.30 5.74 5.73
C ASN A 104 9.80 4.56 6.57
N VAL A 105 10.10 3.32 6.15
CA VAL A 105 9.76 2.12 6.92
C VAL A 105 10.57 1.98 8.21
N ASN A 106 11.68 2.71 8.36
CA ASN A 106 12.39 2.80 9.65
C ASN A 106 11.69 3.71 10.67
N ILE A 107 10.75 4.58 10.23
CA ILE A 107 9.90 5.35 11.18
C ILE A 107 8.97 4.41 11.95
N THR A 108 8.75 3.18 11.46
CA THR A 108 8.02 2.14 12.19
C THR A 108 8.76 1.73 13.45
N GLU A 109 10.10 1.70 13.44
CA GLU A 109 10.94 1.35 14.58
C GLU A 109 10.87 2.45 15.66
N GLU A 110 11.12 3.70 15.31
CA GLU A 110 11.04 4.83 16.26
C GLU A 110 9.61 5.04 16.79
N PHE A 111 8.58 4.81 15.95
CA PHE A 111 7.18 4.88 16.37
C PHE A 111 6.82 3.73 17.32
N LEU A 112 7.22 2.48 17.02
CA LEU A 112 7.00 1.34 17.91
C LEU A 112 7.77 1.51 19.22
N GLU A 113 9.05 1.87 19.16
CA GLU A 113 9.90 2.06 20.33
C GLU A 113 9.36 3.19 21.23
N ASN A 114 9.02 4.36 20.69
CA ASN A 114 8.44 5.44 21.49
C ASN A 114 7.05 5.11 22.05
N THR A 115 6.28 4.30 21.35
CA THR A 115 4.92 3.90 21.75
C THR A 115 4.94 2.79 22.81
N LEU A 116 5.89 1.87 22.75
CA LEU A 116 6.07 0.78 23.71
C LEU A 116 6.86 1.25 24.95
N ALA A 117 7.86 2.13 24.78
CA ALA A 117 8.66 2.68 25.88
C ALA A 117 7.87 3.68 26.74
N ARG A 118 6.93 4.43 26.17
CA ARG A 118 6.05 5.32 26.93
C ARG A 118 4.77 4.60 27.34
N LYS A 119 4.82 3.85 28.45
CA LYS A 119 3.66 3.26 29.17
C LYS A 119 2.52 4.24 29.52
N THR A 120 2.60 5.52 29.14
CA THR A 120 1.73 6.63 29.55
C THR A 120 0.68 7.06 28.52
N LEU A 121 0.70 6.57 27.28
CA LEU A 121 -0.35 6.84 26.28
C LEU A 121 -1.52 5.83 26.31
N VAL A 122 -1.51 4.90 27.27
CA VAL A 122 -2.54 3.88 27.47
C VAL A 122 -3.86 4.47 28.01
N GLY A 123 -3.84 5.69 28.55
CA GLY A 123 -4.99 6.29 29.23
C GLY A 123 -5.96 7.12 28.36
N ARG A 124 -5.56 7.59 27.17
CA ARG A 124 -6.39 8.51 26.36
C ARG A 124 -6.77 7.98 24.98
N TYR A 125 -6.11 6.91 24.53
CA TYR A 125 -6.52 6.09 23.39
C TYR A 125 -6.63 4.63 23.85
N LYS A 126 -7.75 3.99 23.52
CA LYS A 126 -7.86 2.54 23.44
C LYS A 126 -7.00 1.97 22.27
N GLY A 127 -5.90 2.59 21.86
CA GLY A 127 -4.53 2.19 22.20
C GLY A 127 -3.79 1.80 20.90
N PRO A 128 -2.45 1.85 20.84
CA PRO A 128 -1.63 1.58 19.63
C PRO A 128 -1.77 0.15 19.05
N PHE A 129 -2.36 -0.75 19.82
CA PHE A 129 -2.60 -2.16 19.47
C PHE A 129 -3.50 -2.39 18.26
N ARG A 130 -4.30 -1.40 17.82
CA ARG A 130 -5.16 -1.54 16.62
C ARG A 130 -4.40 -1.50 15.30
N LEU A 131 -3.20 -0.92 15.27
CA LEU A 131 -2.39 -0.83 14.06
C LEU A 131 -1.40 -2.00 13.90
N PHE A 132 -1.10 -2.70 15.00
CA PHE A 132 -0.20 -3.86 14.98
C PHE A 132 -0.61 -4.98 14.02
N PRO A 133 -1.91 -5.35 13.89
CA PRO A 133 -2.33 -6.33 12.90
C PRO A 133 -2.04 -5.90 11.46
N PHE A 134 -2.12 -4.59 11.15
CA PHE A 134 -1.79 -4.07 9.81
C PHE A 134 -0.30 -4.20 9.53
N TRP A 135 0.55 -3.79 10.48
CA TRP A 135 2.00 -3.91 10.34
C TRP A 135 2.46 -5.37 10.27
N GLY A 136 1.90 -6.25 11.10
CA GLY A 136 2.17 -7.68 11.06
C GLY A 136 1.75 -8.32 9.73
N TYR A 137 0.55 -7.99 9.23
CA TYR A 137 0.10 -8.40 7.90
C TYR A 137 1.07 -7.97 6.80
N GLY A 138 1.56 -6.73 6.89
CA GLY A 138 2.58 -6.20 6.01
C GLY A 138 3.89 -6.95 5.97
N ALA A 139 4.46 -7.13 7.14
CA ALA A 139 5.73 -7.82 7.29
C ALA A 139 5.65 -9.24 6.73
N MET A 140 4.56 -9.95 7.02
CA MET A 140 4.31 -11.29 6.51
C MET A 140 4.11 -11.31 4.99
N SER A 141 3.45 -10.29 4.44
CA SER A 141 3.22 -10.19 2.99
C SER A 141 4.52 -9.94 2.22
N ILE A 142 5.39 -9.06 2.72
CA ILE A 142 6.72 -8.84 2.12
C ILE A 142 7.61 -10.08 2.31
N LEU A 143 7.59 -10.70 3.49
CA LEU A 143 8.35 -11.92 3.75
C LEU A 143 7.94 -13.07 2.83
N ALA A 144 6.65 -13.23 2.55
CA ALA A 144 6.16 -14.24 1.62
C ALA A 144 6.67 -14.03 0.19
N LEU A 145 6.85 -12.78 -0.24
CA LEU A 145 7.39 -12.44 -1.57
C LEU A 145 8.92 -12.44 -1.63
N ASN A 146 9.58 -12.12 -0.52
CA ASN A 146 11.02 -11.90 -0.42
C ASN A 146 11.63 -12.66 0.77
N PRO A 147 11.47 -14.00 0.85
CA PRO A 147 11.75 -14.78 2.06
C PRO A 147 13.22 -14.80 2.47
N THR A 148 14.14 -14.47 1.55
CA THR A 148 15.59 -14.53 1.77
C THR A 148 16.24 -13.15 1.91
N THR A 149 15.52 -12.08 1.56
CA THR A 149 16.08 -10.72 1.48
C THR A 149 15.37 -9.74 2.41
N PHE A 150 14.19 -10.08 2.92
CA PHE A 150 13.45 -9.23 3.85
C PHE A 150 13.67 -9.67 5.30
N ASP A 151 14.30 -8.80 6.09
CA ASP A 151 14.39 -8.95 7.54
C ASP A 151 13.17 -8.30 8.20
N VAL A 152 12.28 -9.13 8.75
CA VAL A 152 11.04 -8.72 9.41
C VAL A 152 11.27 -7.73 10.57
N THR A 153 12.45 -7.76 11.19
CA THR A 153 12.80 -6.87 12.31
C THR A 153 12.94 -5.41 11.87
N THR A 154 13.23 -5.16 10.60
CA THR A 154 13.33 -3.79 10.05
C THR A 154 12.00 -3.06 10.01
N LEU A 155 10.88 -3.79 9.98
CA LEU A 155 9.53 -3.22 9.97
C LEU A 155 8.86 -3.29 11.34
N LEU A 156 9.07 -4.38 12.08
CA LEU A 156 8.37 -4.65 13.34
C LEU A 156 9.21 -4.35 14.60
N GLY A 157 10.51 -4.07 14.44
CA GLY A 157 11.44 -3.89 15.55
C GLY A 157 11.68 -5.19 16.36
N PRO A 158 12.75 -5.24 17.17
CA PRO A 158 13.09 -6.41 17.98
C PRO A 158 12.08 -6.71 19.10
N VAL A 159 11.36 -5.68 19.58
CA VAL A 159 10.39 -5.81 20.69
C VAL A 159 9.13 -6.57 20.26
N PHE A 160 8.70 -6.46 19.01
CA PHE A 160 7.52 -7.19 18.54
C PHE A 160 7.72 -8.70 18.55
N LEU A 161 8.92 -9.18 18.20
CA LEU A 161 9.21 -10.61 18.20
C LEU A 161 9.15 -11.21 19.62
N GLN A 162 9.57 -10.46 20.63
CA GLN A 162 9.45 -10.88 22.03
C GLN A 162 7.99 -11.01 22.48
N GLU A 163 7.11 -10.13 22.03
CA GLU A 163 5.68 -10.17 22.38
C GLU A 163 4.90 -11.27 21.64
N VAL A 164 5.29 -11.60 20.40
CA VAL A 164 4.73 -12.76 19.66
C VAL A 164 5.08 -14.07 20.36
N GLU A 165 6.30 -14.21 20.90
CA GLU A 165 6.66 -15.35 21.75
C GLU A 165 5.84 -15.41 23.05
N VAL A 166 5.39 -14.27 23.58
CA VAL A 166 4.66 -14.15 24.85
C VAL A 166 3.13 -14.26 24.69
N ALA A 167 2.61 -14.26 23.46
CA ALA A 167 1.18 -14.43 23.17
C ALA A 167 0.86 -15.85 22.63
N PRO A 168 0.92 -16.92 23.45
CA PRO A 168 0.79 -18.32 23.01
C PRO A 168 -0.59 -18.69 22.44
N ASN A 169 -1.56 -17.77 22.46
CA ASN A 169 -2.93 -18.00 21.97
C ASN A 169 -3.25 -17.23 20.67
N VAL A 170 -2.29 -16.52 20.07
CA VAL A 170 -2.48 -15.95 18.74
C VAL A 170 -1.87 -16.91 17.72
N SER A 171 -2.63 -17.94 17.37
CA SER A 171 -2.30 -18.82 16.25
C SER A 171 -2.50 -18.05 14.94
N VAL A 172 -1.49 -17.31 14.49
CA VAL A 172 -1.32 -17.07 13.05
C VAL A 172 -0.65 -18.34 12.53
N PRO A 173 -1.31 -19.17 11.69
CA PRO A 173 -0.71 -20.42 11.23
C PRO A 173 0.46 -20.08 10.29
N LEU A 174 1.66 -19.94 10.86
CA LEU A 174 2.92 -19.68 10.15
C LEU A 174 3.30 -20.83 9.19
N TYR A 175 2.62 -21.97 9.25
CA TYR A 175 2.98 -23.21 8.56
C TYR A 175 2.15 -23.56 7.32
N GLN A 176 1.21 -22.72 6.86
CA GLN A 176 0.39 -23.04 5.67
C GLN A 176 0.68 -22.17 4.43
N LEU A 177 1.71 -21.32 4.44
CA LEU A 177 2.07 -20.45 3.31
C LEU A 177 3.40 -20.83 2.61
N ALA A 178 3.93 -22.03 2.91
CA ALA A 178 5.16 -22.54 2.31
C ALA A 178 4.99 -23.93 1.65
N ALA A 179 3.85 -24.17 1.00
CA ALA A 179 3.64 -25.33 0.13
C ALA A 179 2.94 -24.92 -1.17
#